data_AF-M1AYY6-F1
#
_entry.id   AF-M1AYY6-F1
#
_cell.length_a   1.000
_cell.length_b   1.000
_cell.length_c   1.000
_cell.angle_alpha   90.00
_cell.angle_beta   90.00
_cell.angle_gamma   90.00
#
_symmetry.space_group_name_H-M   'P 1'
#
loop_
_entity.id
_entity.type
_entity.pdbx_description
1 polymer ?
#
loop_
_entity_poly.entity_id
_entity_poly.type
_entity_poly.pdbx_seq_one_letter_code
_entity_poly.pdbx_strand_id
1 'polypeptide(L)' 'MQYLYDENGKRYLDAFAGIVTVSCGHCHPEVLDAIMEQSKLLQHATTIYLHHAIGDFAEALASKMPGNLKVKILPLP' A
#
# COMPACT_ATOMS: atom_id res chain seq x y z
N MET A 1 7.43 6.27 11.34
CA MET A 1 7.37 6.35 12.83
C MET A 1 6.84 5.03 13.38
N GLN A 2 7.46 4.45 14.42
CA GLN A 2 6.98 3.21 15.07
C GLN A 2 6.19 3.48 16.37
N TYR A 3 5.76 4.72 16.58
CA TYR A 3 5.04 5.11 17.79
C TYR A 3 3.72 5.76 17.43
N LEU A 4 2.71 5.45 18.23
CA LEU A 4 1.38 6.06 18.20
C LEU A 4 1.17 6.85 19.48
N TYR A 5 0.27 7.83 19.43
CA TYR A 5 -0.04 8.70 20.55
C TYR A 5 -1.55 8.71 20.75
N ASP A 6 -2.00 8.59 22.00
CA ASP A 6 -3.41 8.82 22.33
C ASP A 6 -3.70 10.33 22.50
N GLU A 7 -4.96 10.65 22.75
CA GLU A 7 -5.43 12.01 22.95
C GLU A 7 -4.79 12.74 24.15
N ASN A 8 -4.22 11.99 25.09
CA ASN A 8 -3.53 12.52 26.26
C ASN A 8 -2.01 12.66 26.03
N GLY A 9 -1.53 12.35 24.82
CA GLY A 9 -0.12 12.41 24.44
C GLY A 9 0.72 11.23 24.95
N LYS A 10 0.10 10.17 25.50
CA LYS A 10 0.84 8.98 25.91
C LYS A 10 1.28 8.22 24.66
N ARG A 11 2.54 7.80 24.67
CA ARG A 11 3.20 7.13 23.56
C ARG A 11 3.08 5.60 23.66
N TYR A 12 2.72 4.96 22.56
CA TYR A 12 2.60 3.51 22.40
C TYR A 12 3.58 3.04 21.33
N LEU A 13 4.39 2.01 21.64
CA LEU A 13 5.20 1.34 20.62
C LEU A 13 4.30 0.42 19.80
N ASP A 14 4.26 0.62 18.49
CA ASP A 14 3.61 -0.32 17.59
C ASP A 14 4.57 -1.46 17.25
N ALA A 15 4.48 -2.52 18.06
CA ALA A 15 5.27 -3.73 17.88
C ALA A 15 4.65 -4.74 16.90
N PHE A 16 3.49 -4.42 16.30
CA PHE A 16 2.74 -5.31 15.41
C PHE A 16 2.53 -4.73 14.00
N ALA A 17 3.16 -3.59 13.70
CA ALA A 17 3.01 -2.85 12.45
C ALA A 17 1.53 -2.63 12.11
N GLY A 18 0.76 -2.16 13.09
CA GLY A 18 -0.69 -2.05 13.05
C GLY A 18 -1.32 -3.44 13.16
N ILE A 19 -1.81 -3.98 12.05
CA ILE A 19 -2.23 -5.38 11.92
C ILE A 19 -1.44 -5.97 10.75
N VAL A 20 -0.11 -6.01 10.90
CA VAL A 20 0.82 -6.52 9.87
C VAL A 20 0.70 -5.77 8.52
N THR A 21 0.40 -4.47 8.55
CA THR A 21 0.16 -3.66 7.35
C THR A 21 1.12 -2.49 7.21
N VAL A 22 1.69 -1.99 8.30
CA VAL A 22 2.51 -0.76 8.32
C VAL A 22 4.01 -1.10 8.27
N SER A 23 4.42 -1.83 7.23
CA SER A 23 5.79 -2.37 7.13
C SER A 23 6.88 -1.29 7.03
N CYS A 24 6.57 -0.13 6.45
CA CYS A 24 7.49 1.02 6.35
C CYS A 24 7.38 1.98 7.55
N GLY A 25 6.59 1.63 8.56
CA GLY A 25 6.22 2.51 9.67
C GLY A 25 5.20 3.59 9.30
N HIS A 26 4.60 4.19 10.32
CA HIS A 26 3.54 5.20 10.16
C HIS A 26 4.09 6.48 9.50
N CYS A 27 3.31 7.05 8.59
CA CYS A 27 3.61 8.31 7.89
C CYS A 27 5.03 8.36 7.28
N HIS A 28 5.44 7.30 6.56
CA HIS A 28 6.73 7.31 5.86
C HIS A 28 6.77 8.42 4.80
N PRO A 29 7.79 9.31 4.80
CA PRO A 29 7.79 10.52 3.99
C PRO A 29 7.63 10.24 2.49
N GLU A 30 8.38 9.27 1.95
CA GLU A 30 8.29 8.92 0.53
C GLU A 30 6.89 8.41 0.12
N VAL A 31 6.22 7.66 1.01
CA VAL A 31 4.87 7.14 0.75
C VAL A 31 3.86 8.28 0.82
N LEU A 32 4.00 9.15 1.81
CA LEU A 32 3.12 10.30 2.00
C LEU A 32 3.23 11.27 0.81
N ASP A 33 4.45 11.58 0.37
CA ASP A 33 4.70 12.50 -0.75
C ASP A 33 4.10 11.96 -2.05
N ALA A 34 4.30 10.67 -2.37
CA ALA A 34 3.70 10.03 -3.55
C ALA A 34 2.16 10.04 -3.52
N ILE A 35 1.56 9.77 -2.35
CA ILE A 35 0.10 9.85 -2.17
C ILE A 35 -0.40 11.28 -2.39
N MET A 36 0.27 12.28 -1.81
CA MET A 36 -0.11 13.69 -1.93
C MET A 36 0.00 14.19 -3.36
N GLU A 37 1.07 13.84 -4.07
CA GLU A 37 1.28 14.20 -5.48
C GLU A 37 0.17 13.61 -6.35
N GLN A 38 -0.07 12.30 -6.26
CA GLN A 38 -1.11 11.65 -7.05
C GLN A 38 -2.50 12.18 -6.71
N SER A 39 -2.80 12.45 -5.43
CA SER A 39 -4.12 12.95 -5.01
C SER A 39 -4.42 14.36 -5.52
N LYS A 40 -3.39 15.19 -5.77
CA LYS A 40 -3.55 16.50 -6.42
C LYS A 40 -3.87 16.38 -7.91
N LEU A 41 -3.52 15.27 -8.54
CA LEU A 41 -3.77 15.01 -9.96
C LEU A 41 -5.09 14.27 -10.16
N LEU A 42 -5.25 13.10 -9.53
CA LEU A 42 -6.41 12.24 -9.66
C LEU A 42 -6.44 11.20 -8.53
N GLN A 43 -7.48 11.25 -7.71
CA GLN A 43 -7.68 10.28 -6.61
C GLN A 43 -8.24 8.94 -7.10
N HIS A 44 -9.10 8.92 -8.13
CA HIS A 44 -9.76 7.71 -8.59
C HIS A 44 -10.12 7.76 -10.08
N ALA A 45 -9.95 6.64 -10.78
CA ALA A 45 -10.46 6.39 -12.11
C ALA A 45 -11.05 4.97 -12.18
N THR A 46 -12.15 4.84 -12.92
CA THR A 46 -12.65 3.52 -13.34
C THR A 46 -11.75 2.94 -14.43
N THR A 47 -11.75 1.61 -14.57
CA THR A 47 -10.98 0.89 -15.60
C THR A 47 -11.43 1.17 -17.04
N ILE A 48 -12.54 1.89 -17.23
CA ILE A 48 -12.99 2.37 -18.55
C ILE A 48 -12.03 3.43 -19.11
N TYR A 49 -11.39 4.22 -18.24
CA TYR A 49 -10.38 5.20 -18.64
C TYR A 49 -8.99 4.61 -18.43
N LEU A 50 -8.27 4.42 -19.53
CA LEU A 50 -6.94 3.82 -19.48
C LEU A 50 -5.92 4.78 -18.87
N HIS A 51 -5.14 4.30 -17.91
CA HIS A 51 -3.98 4.99 -17.36
C HIS A 51 -2.88 3.98 -17.02
N HIS A 52 -1.62 4.41 -17.04
CA HIS A 52 -0.46 3.54 -16.91
C HIS A 52 -0.30 2.94 -15.51
N ALA A 53 -0.73 3.63 -14.45
CA ALA A 53 -0.41 3.26 -13.06
C ALA A 53 -0.75 1.81 -12.67
N ILE A 54 -1.84 1.22 -13.18
CA ILE A 54 -2.18 -0.19 -12.92
C ILE A 54 -1.19 -1.14 -13.61
N GLY A 55 -0.77 -0.82 -14.84
CA GLY A 55 0.21 -1.60 -15.60
C GLY A 55 1.59 -1.54 -14.94
N ASP A 56 2.06 -0.33 -14.62
CA ASP A 56 3.34 -0.11 -13.96
C ASP A 56 3.40 -0.80 -12.60
N PHE A 57 2.31 -0.72 -11.82
CA PHE A 57 2.20 -1.42 -10.54
C PHE A 57 2.23 -2.95 -10.72
N ALA A 58 1.53 -3.48 -11.73
CA ALA A 58 1.52 -4.91 -12.01
C ALA A 58 2.92 -5.43 -12.40
N GLU A 59 3.65 -4.69 -13.24
CA GLU A 59 5.02 -5.02 -13.63
C GLU A 59 5.97 -4.95 -12.42
N ALA A 60 5.91 -3.86 -11.65
CA ALA A 60 6.72 -3.69 -10.45
C ALA A 60 6.46 -4.83 -9.44
N LEU A 61 5.20 -5.19 -9.21
CA LEU A 61 4.81 -6.27 -8.31
C LEU A 61 5.31 -7.64 -8.82
N ALA A 62 5.05 -7.96 -10.09
CA ALA A 62 5.46 -9.22 -10.69
C ALA A 62 6.98 -9.41 -10.63
N SER A 63 7.77 -8.35 -10.80
CA SER A 63 9.24 -8.39 -10.70
C SER A 63 9.78 -8.83 -9.34
N LYS A 64 8.97 -8.74 -8.28
CA LYS A 64 9.32 -9.13 -6.90
C LYS A 64 8.82 -10.51 -6.51
N MET A 65 7.98 -11.12 -7.35
CA MET A 65 7.37 -12.42 -7.06
C MET A 65 8.25 -13.58 -7.55
N PRO A 66 8.13 -14.76 -6.93
CA PRO A 66 8.79 -15.97 -7.44
C PRO A 66 8.22 -16.35 -8.82
N GLY A 67 9.09 -16.78 -9.74
CA GLY A 67 8.85 -16.94 -11.19
C GLY A 67 7.44 -17.37 -11.63
N ASN A 68 7.25 -18.66 -11.94
CA ASN A 68 6.01 -19.15 -12.56
C ASN A 68 4.85 -19.21 -11.55
N LEU A 69 4.25 -18.05 -11.24
CA LEU A 69 3.06 -17.93 -10.41
C LEU A 69 1.88 -18.63 -11.09
N LYS A 70 1.38 -19.70 -10.44
CA LYS A 70 0.18 -20.41 -10.86
C LYS A 70 -1.03 -19.83 -10.14
N VAL A 71 -2.04 -19.40 -10.89
CA VAL A 71 -3.34 -19.02 -10.31
C VAL A 71 -4.07 -20.31 -9.92
N LYS A 72 -4.38 -20.47 -8.63
CA LYS A 72 -5.28 -21.52 -8.14
C LYS A 72 -6.60 -20.87 -7.77
N ILE A 73 -7.59 -20.98 -8.64
CA ILE A 73 -8.97 -20.60 -8.31
C ILE A 73 -9.48 -21.66 -7.33
N LEU A 74 -9.68 -21.29 -6.07
CA LEU A 74 -10.34 -22.16 -5.12
C LEU A 74 -11.80 -22.28 -5.54
N PRO A 75 -12.36 -23.50 -5.64
CA PRO A 75 -13.79 -23.64 -5.87
C PRO A 75 -14.54 -22.94 -4.73
N LEU A 76 -15.50 -22.09 -5.10
CA LEU A 76 -16.45 -21.56 -4.15
C LEU A 76 -17.27 -22.74 -3.57
N PRO A 77 -17.65 -22.68 -2.28
CA PRO A 77 -18.50 -23.71 -1.67
C PRO A 77 -19.84 -23.85 -2.39
#